data_AF-A0A349J4B7-F1
#
_entry.id   AF-A0A349J4B7-F1
#
_cell.length_a   1.000
_cell.length_b   1.000
_cell.length_c   1.000
_cell.angle_alpha   90.00
_cell.angle_beta   90.00
_cell.angle_gamma   90.00
#
_symmetry.space_group_name_H-M   'P 1'
#
loop_
_entity.id
_entity.type
_entity.pdbx_description
1 polymer ?
#
loop_
_entity_poly.entity_id
_entity_poly.type
_entity_poly.pdbx_seq_one_letter_code
_entity_poly.pdbx_strand_id
1 'polypeptide(L)' 'MTPDQVLDEFRDADALLEGHFILSSGLHSRTYLQCARV' A
#
# COMPACT_ATOMS: atom_id res chain seq x y z
N MET A 1 -6.73 6.52 16.70
CA MET A 1 -6.49 6.49 15.25
C MET A 1 -7.72 5.91 14.58
N THR A 2 -8.31 6.66 13.66
CA THR A 2 -9.39 6.14 12.80
C THR A 2 -8.78 5.39 11.61
N PRO A 3 -9.52 4.48 10.94
CA PRO A 3 -9.04 3.80 9.74
C PRO A 3 -8.56 4.76 8.64
N ASP A 4 -9.22 5.91 8.51
CA ASP A 4 -8.85 6.95 7.54
C ASP A 4 -7.48 7.57 7.86
N GLN A 5 -7.19 7.83 9.14
CA GLN A 5 -5.88 8.37 9.57
C GLN A 5 -4.74 7.41 9.29
N VAL A 6 -4.99 6.10 9.38
CA VAL A 6 -3.98 5.08 9.07
C VAL A 6 -3.69 5.06 7.57
N LEU A 7 -4.73 5.15 6.73
CA LEU A 7 -4.58 5.23 5.28
C LEU A 7 -3.83 6.48 4.83
N ASP A 8 -4.08 7.63 5.46
CA ASP A 8 -3.36 8.87 5.16
C ASP A 8 -1.87 8.76 5.49
N GLU A 9 -1.50 8.18 6.63
CA GLU A 9 -0.09 7.95 7.00
C GLU A 9 0.65 7.09 5.95
N PHE A 10 0.01 6.02 5.46
CA PHE A 10 0.59 5.17 4.42
C PHE A 10 0.71 5.87 3.05
N ARG A 11 -0.17 6.84 2.76
CA ARG A 11 -0.07 7.68 1.55
C ARG A 11 1.07 8.69 1.69
N ASP A 12 1.17 9.35 2.84
CA ASP A 12 2.19 10.36 3.12
C ASP A 12 3.60 9.75 3.16
N ALA A 13 3.72 8.49 3.61
CA ALA A 13 4.99 7.76 3.62
C ALA A 13 5.45 7.22 2.24
N ASP A 14 4.73 7.51 1.15
CA ASP A 14 4.99 6.95 -0.19
C ASP A 14 5.08 5.40 -0.17
N ALA A 15 4.34 4.80 0.75
CA ALA A 15 4.30 3.36 0.99
C ALA A 15 3.22 2.66 0.15
N LEU A 16 2.28 3.44 -0.42
CA LEU A 16 1.30 2.95 -1.39
C LEU A 16 1.85 3.12 -2.81
N LEU A 17 2.30 2.03 -3.41
CA LEU A 17 2.80 2.01 -4.79
C LEU A 17 1.66 1.78 -5.78
N GLU A 18 1.68 2.50 -6.90
CA GLU A 18 0.77 2.30 -8.04
C GLU A 18 1.51 1.66 -9.22
N GLY A 19 0.92 0.64 -9.84
CA GLY A 19 1.58 -0.13 -10.89
C GLY A 19 0.84 -1.41 -11.27
N HIS A 20 1.57 -2.45 -11.69
CA HIS A 20 1.00 -3.79 -11.92
C HIS A 20 1.83 -4.80 -11.13
N PHE A 21 1.27 -5.26 -10.02
CA PHE A 21 1.93 -6.14 -9.06
C PHE A 21 1.29 -7.52 -9.04
N ILE A 22 2.10 -8.55 -8.91
CA ILE A 22 1.64 -9.90 -8.57
C ILE A 22 1.86 -10.05 -7.06
N LEU A 23 0.77 -10.23 -6.33
CA LEU A 23 0.80 -10.42 -4.88
C LEU A 23 1.34 -11.81 -4.53
N SER A 24 1.72 -12.01 -3.27
CA SER A 24 2.15 -13.32 -2.77
C SER A 24 1.06 -14.41 -2.89
N SER A 25 -0.20 -14.02 -3.01
CA SER A 25 -1.33 -14.90 -3.32
C SER A 25 -1.41 -15.32 -4.79
N GLY A 26 -0.57 -14.76 -5.66
CA GLY A 26 -0.64 -14.93 -7.12
C GLY A 26 -1.66 -14.04 -7.82
N LEU A 27 -2.44 -13.24 -7.07
CA LEU A 27 -3.40 -12.30 -7.65
C LEU A 27 -2.71 -11.06 -8.20
N HIS A 28 -3.30 -10.48 -9.24
CA HIS A 28 -2.84 -9.21 -9.81
C HIS A 28 -3.49 -8.05 -9.07
N SER A 29 -2.71 -7.03 -8.74
CA SER A 29 -3.17 -5.80 -8.12
C SER A 29 -2.58 -4.59 -8.83
N ARG A 30 -3.36 -3.51 -8.89
CA ARG A 30 -2.89 -2.21 -9.38
C ARG A 30 -2.14 -1.40 -8.31
N THR A 31 -2.22 -1.84 -7.06
CA THR A 31 -1.61 -1.19 -5.92
C THR A 31 -0.88 -2.19 -5.05
N TYR A 32 0.19 -1.75 -4.40
CA TYR A 32 0.93 -2.54 -3.44
C TYR A 32 1.29 -1.69 -2.23
N LEU A 33 1.02 -2.20 -1.02
CA LEU A 33 1.35 -1.53 0.23
C LEU A 33 2.68 -2.07 0.75
N GLN A 34 3.72 -1.23 0.73
CA GLN A 34 5.05 -1.58 1.19
C GLN A 34 5.26 -1.08 2.63
N CYS A 35 4.84 -1.89 3.62
CA CYS A 35 4.97 -1.53 5.04
C CYS A 35 6.41 -1.26 5.49
N ALA A 36 7.42 -1.76 4.78
CA ALA A 36 8.83 -1.50 5.08
C ALA A 36 9.30 -0.08 4.71
N ARG A 37 8.45 0.74 4.06
CA ARG A 37 8.71 2.15 3.75
C ARG A 37 8.08 3.12 4.75
N VAL A 38 7.29 2.61 5.70
CA VAL A 38 6.73 3.35 6.84
C VAL A 38 7.62 3.17 8.06
#